data_AF-A0A7C8CTN1-F1
#
_entry.id   AF-A0A7C8CTN1-F1
#
_cell.length_a   1.000
_cell.length_b   1.000
_cell.length_c   1.000
_cell.angle_alpha   90.00
_cell.angle_beta   90.00
_cell.angle_gamma   90.00
#
_symmetry.space_group_name_H-M   'P 1'
#
loop_
_entity.id
_entity.type
_entity.pdbx_description
1 polymer ?
#
loop_
_entity_poly.entity_id
_entity_poly.type
_entity_poly.pdbx_seq_one_letter_code
_entity_poly.pdbx_strand_id
1 'polypeptide(L)'
;MLSFVLMLLIAPVTPMADVISPADSYPLEICAVSGKKLGSMGDSIELVHEGRQVRFCCQGCVPTFKKDPAKFIGKIDKKIITAQKDKYPLETCVISGEKLDNKSKSVVVNNRLVRVCCGNCAKKIKDKLPPKIAAQLDEAIVKTQTKKYPLETCVISGEPLGSMGPAKNVIVGNTLVKVCCKGCVKKVALNPAKYIQMVKTPAKTKLKK
;
A
#
# COMPACT_ATOMS: atom_id res chain seq x y z
N MET A 1 51.42 -4.61 -35.59
CA MET A 1 50.11 -5.30 -35.72
C MET A 1 50.03 -6.24 -34.53
N LEU A 2 49.19 -6.13 -33.50
CA LEU A 2 47.81 -5.64 -33.34
C LEU A 2 47.70 -4.98 -31.95
N SER A 3 47.12 -3.79 -31.86
CA SER A 3 46.80 -3.12 -30.59
C SER A 3 45.40 -3.57 -30.15
N PHE A 4 45.29 -4.29 -29.04
CA PHE A 4 44.02 -4.70 -28.44
C PHE A 4 43.46 -3.55 -27.59
N VAL A 5 42.61 -2.73 -28.18
CA VAL A 5 41.81 -1.73 -27.46
C VAL A 5 40.62 -2.45 -26.82
N LEU A 6 40.72 -2.71 -25.51
CA LEU A 6 39.63 -3.25 -24.70
C LEU A 6 38.55 -2.18 -24.51
N MET A 7 37.54 -2.19 -25.39
CA MET A 7 36.40 -1.30 -25.34
C MET A 7 35.43 -1.77 -24.24
N LEU A 8 35.49 -1.14 -23.07
CA LEU A 8 34.56 -1.39 -21.96
C LEU A 8 33.16 -0.88 -22.35
N LEU A 9 32.26 -1.79 -22.73
CA LEU A 9 30.84 -1.50 -22.95
C LEU A 9 30.16 -1.23 -21.59
N ILE A 10 30.04 0.04 -21.22
CA ILE A 10 29.20 0.47 -20.10
C ILE A 10 27.74 0.42 -20.58
N ALA A 11 27.02 -0.65 -20.23
CA ALA A 11 25.59 -0.73 -20.48
C ALA A 11 24.88 0.41 -19.71
N PRO A 12 23.97 1.18 -20.33
CA PRO A 12 23.19 2.17 -19.62
C PRO A 12 22.29 1.45 -18.60
N VAL A 13 22.53 1.70 -17.31
CA VAL A 13 21.62 1.30 -16.25
C VAL A 13 20.38 2.19 -16.38
N THR A 14 19.38 1.74 -17.13
CA THR A 14 18.07 2.39 -17.12
C THR A 14 17.53 2.32 -15.69
N PRO A 15 17.27 3.47 -15.04
CA PRO A 15 16.61 3.44 -13.74
C PRO A 15 15.26 2.76 -13.94
N MET A 16 15.06 1.63 -13.27
CA MET A 16 13.74 1.00 -13.22
C MET A 16 12.81 2.04 -12.61
N ALA A 17 11.89 2.60 -13.40
CA ALA A 17 10.82 3.41 -12.86
C ALA A 17 10.21 2.63 -11.69
N ASP A 18 10.27 3.19 -10.48
CA ASP A 18 9.93 2.51 -9.24
C ASP A 18 8.53 1.90 -9.37
N VAL A 19 8.47 0.58 -9.57
CA VAL A 19 7.21 -0.15 -9.64
C VAL A 19 6.62 -0.08 -8.23
N ILE A 20 5.57 0.73 -8.07
CA ILE A 20 4.87 0.85 -6.79
C ILE A 20 4.35 -0.53 -6.39
N SER A 21 4.79 -1.01 -5.24
CA SER A 21 4.32 -2.29 -4.72
C SER A 21 2.82 -2.20 -4.40
N PRO A 22 2.06 -3.32 -4.46
CA PRO A 22 0.67 -3.31 -4.00
C PRO A 22 0.52 -2.78 -2.56
N ALA A 23 1.50 -3.06 -1.70
CA ALA A 23 1.50 -2.61 -0.30
C ALA A 23 1.59 -1.08 -0.18
N ASP A 24 2.31 -0.44 -1.11
CA ASP A 24 2.50 1.01 -1.15
C ASP A 24 1.47 1.74 -2.02
N SER A 25 0.54 1.00 -2.64
CA SER A 25 -0.50 1.58 -3.48
C SER A 25 -1.46 2.44 -2.66
N TYR A 26 -2.00 3.50 -3.28
CA TYR A 26 -2.85 4.50 -2.62
C TYR A 26 -4.16 3.89 -2.08
N PRO A 27 -4.35 3.77 -0.75
CA PRO A 27 -5.36 2.89 -0.17
C PRO A 27 -6.72 3.58 0.05
N LEU A 28 -6.82 4.88 -0.22
CA LEU A 28 -8.02 5.66 0.06
C LEU A 28 -8.94 5.73 -1.18
N GLU A 29 -10.24 5.72 -0.94
CA GLU A 29 -11.27 5.88 -2.00
C GLU A 29 -11.49 7.34 -2.42
N ILE A 30 -10.65 8.26 -1.94
CA ILE A 30 -10.84 9.70 -2.13
C ILE A 30 -9.62 10.35 -2.78
N CYS A 31 -9.87 11.43 -3.51
CA CYS A 31 -8.87 12.27 -4.13
C CYS A 31 -7.94 12.90 -3.07
N ALA A 32 -6.64 12.82 -3.33
CA ALA A 32 -5.58 13.42 -2.51
C ALA A 32 -5.75 14.93 -2.27
N VAL A 33 -6.36 15.64 -3.22
CA VAL A 33 -6.55 17.10 -3.17
C VAL A 33 -7.96 17.48 -2.75
N SER A 34 -8.96 17.08 -3.53
CA SER A 34 -10.34 17.53 -3.35
C SER A 34 -11.09 16.77 -2.26
N GLY A 35 -10.60 15.59 -1.84
CA GLY A 35 -11.31 14.70 -0.91
C GLY A 35 -12.57 14.05 -1.48
N LYS A 36 -12.94 14.33 -2.75
CA LYS A 36 -14.06 13.68 -3.45
C LYS A 36 -13.76 12.22 -3.73
N LYS A 37 -14.79 11.40 -3.90
CA LYS A 37 -14.67 9.98 -4.24
C LYS A 37 -13.92 9.79 -5.57
N LEU A 38 -12.94 8.90 -5.61
CA LEU A 38 -12.26 8.50 -6.84
C LEU A 38 -13.25 7.76 -7.76
N GLY A 39 -13.14 7.96 -9.07
CA GLY A 39 -14.09 7.44 -10.05
C GLY A 39 -15.31 8.32 -10.29
N SER A 40 -15.56 9.36 -9.46
CA SER A 40 -16.73 10.24 -9.66
C SER A 40 -16.57 11.24 -10.81
N MET A 41 -15.38 11.32 -11.42
CA MET A 41 -15.04 12.25 -12.50
C MET A 41 -14.32 11.52 -13.65
N GLY A 42 -14.60 10.23 -13.83
CA GLY A 42 -13.87 9.34 -14.73
C GLY A 42 -12.70 8.64 -14.03
N ASP A 43 -11.79 8.09 -14.83
CA ASP A 43 -10.64 7.35 -14.33
C ASP A 43 -9.74 8.23 -13.46
N SER A 44 -9.29 7.66 -12.34
CA SER A 44 -8.39 8.37 -11.44
C SER A 44 -7.01 8.54 -12.04
N ILE A 45 -6.44 9.72 -11.84
CA ILE A 45 -5.09 10.04 -12.30
C ILE A 45 -4.11 9.75 -11.18
N GLU A 46 -2.98 9.16 -11.54
CA GLU A 46 -1.92 8.79 -10.59
C GLU A 46 -0.69 9.67 -10.80
N LEU A 47 -0.05 10.02 -9.70
CA LEU A 47 1.26 10.67 -9.68
C LEU A 47 2.11 10.01 -8.62
N VAL A 48 3.38 9.77 -8.94
CA VAL A 48 4.38 9.41 -7.95
C VAL A 48 5.10 10.70 -7.53
N HIS A 49 5.03 11.03 -6.25
CA HIS A 49 5.74 12.16 -5.64
C HIS A 49 6.66 11.61 -4.57
N GLU A 50 7.98 11.76 -4.75
CA GLU A 50 8.99 11.27 -3.79
C GLU A 50 8.83 9.78 -3.45
N GLY A 51 8.62 8.94 -4.47
CA GLY A 51 8.43 7.50 -4.31
C GLY A 51 7.04 7.08 -3.79
N ARG A 52 6.17 8.04 -3.46
CA ARG A 52 4.81 7.80 -2.98
C ARG A 52 3.77 8.00 -4.09
N GLN A 53 2.94 7.00 -4.33
CA GLN A 53 1.78 7.13 -5.19
C GLN A 53 0.67 7.96 -4.52
N VAL A 54 0.15 8.95 -5.24
CA VAL A 54 -1.07 9.70 -4.91
C VAL A 54 -2.06 9.60 -6.07
N ARG A 55 -3.37 9.59 -5.76
CA ARG A 55 -4.44 9.51 -6.76
C ARG A 55 -5.37 10.71 -6.71
N PHE A 56 -5.84 11.12 -7.88
CA PHE A 56 -6.70 12.27 -8.07
C PHE A 56 -7.95 11.91 -8.85
N CYS A 57 -9.04 12.64 -8.60
CA CYS A 57 -10.27 12.48 -9.37
C CYS A 57 -10.23 13.12 -10.76
N CYS A 58 -9.38 14.12 -11.00
CA CYS A 58 -9.33 14.84 -12.27
C CYS A 58 -7.98 15.54 -12.51
N GLN A 59 -7.70 15.94 -13.76
CA GLN A 59 -6.44 16.57 -14.16
C GLN A 59 -6.17 17.88 -13.40
N GLY A 60 -7.20 18.65 -13.08
CA GLY A 60 -7.08 19.92 -12.33
C GLY A 60 -6.56 19.75 -10.88
N CYS A 61 -6.65 18.56 -10.29
CA CYS A 61 -6.08 18.29 -8.98
C CYS A 61 -4.55 18.19 -9.00
N VAL A 62 -3.95 17.75 -10.11
CA VAL A 62 -2.49 17.59 -10.23
C VAL A 62 -1.71 18.89 -10.02
N PRO A 63 -2.01 20.02 -10.72
CA PRO A 63 -1.31 21.27 -10.48
C PRO A 63 -1.57 21.82 -9.08
N THR A 64 -2.76 21.57 -8.52
CA THR A 64 -3.09 21.98 -7.14
C THR A 64 -2.22 21.24 -6.12
N PHE A 65 -2.02 19.93 -6.31
CA PHE A 65 -1.11 19.14 -5.49
C PHE A 65 0.33 19.66 -5.59
N LYS A 66 0.82 19.90 -6.81
CA LYS A 66 2.20 20.36 -7.05
C LYS A 66 2.52 21.72 -6.42
N LYS A 67 1.53 22.59 -6.21
CA LYS A 67 1.72 23.89 -5.54
C LYS A 67 2.05 23.77 -4.05
N ASP A 68 1.53 22.74 -3.37
CA ASP A 68 1.76 22.53 -1.94
C ASP A 68 1.62 21.03 -1.58
N PRO A 69 2.59 20.18 -2.00
CA PRO A 69 2.49 18.75 -1.78
C PRO A 69 2.43 18.39 -0.29
N ALA A 70 3.24 19.06 0.54
CA ALA A 70 3.33 18.81 1.98
C ALA A 70 1.97 18.93 2.69
N LYS A 71 1.17 19.95 2.35
CA LYS A 71 -0.19 20.11 2.89
C LYS A 71 -1.11 18.95 2.55
N PHE A 72 -1.08 18.47 1.30
CA PHE A 72 -1.95 17.37 0.88
C PHE A 72 -1.48 16.02 1.42
N ILE A 73 -0.17 15.76 1.40
CA ILE A 73 0.47 14.61 2.05
C ILE A 73 0.06 14.53 3.52
N GLY A 74 0.16 15.62 4.28
CA GLY A 74 -0.25 15.65 5.68
C GLY A 74 -1.75 15.35 5.91
N LYS A 75 -2.63 15.74 4.98
CA LYS A 75 -4.06 15.38 5.02
C LYS A 75 -4.29 13.90 4.71
N ILE A 76 -3.58 13.37 3.72
CA ILE A 76 -3.65 11.95 3.33
C ILE A 76 -3.14 11.07 4.46
N ASP A 77 -2.04 11.45 5.11
CA ASP A 77 -1.45 10.69 6.22
C ASP A 77 -2.42 10.56 7.39
N LYS A 78 -3.08 11.65 7.77
CA LYS A 78 -4.13 11.60 8.81
C LYS A 78 -5.22 10.58 8.47
N LYS A 79 -5.68 10.57 7.22
CA LYS A 79 -6.71 9.63 6.76
C LYS A 79 -6.21 8.18 6.70
N ILE A 80 -4.97 7.97 6.27
CA ILE A 80 -4.32 6.65 6.26
C ILE A 80 -4.17 6.12 7.68
N ILE A 81 -3.71 6.97 8.62
CA ILE A 81 -3.61 6.62 10.05
C ILE A 81 -4.99 6.20 10.56
N THR A 82 -6.03 7.01 10.37
CA THR A 82 -7.40 6.66 10.77
C THR A 82 -7.85 5.33 10.15
N ALA A 83 -7.59 5.10 8.87
CA ALA A 83 -8.07 3.91 8.15
C ALA A 83 -7.32 2.61 8.49
N GLN A 84 -6.09 2.70 9.00
CA GLN A 84 -5.20 1.56 9.22
C GLN A 84 -4.91 1.27 10.70
N LYS A 85 -5.08 2.24 11.61
CA LYS A 85 -4.66 2.12 13.02
C LYS A 85 -5.34 0.97 13.77
N ASP A 86 -6.64 0.80 13.57
CA ASP A 86 -7.43 -0.23 14.30
C ASP A 86 -7.06 -1.67 13.90
N LYS A 87 -6.49 -1.84 12.70
CA LYS A 87 -6.06 -3.15 12.18
C LYS A 87 -4.53 -3.30 12.15
N TYR A 88 -3.81 -2.42 12.85
CA TYR A 88 -2.35 -2.50 12.91
C TYR A 88 -1.93 -3.80 13.60
N PRO A 89 -1.03 -4.61 13.01
CA PRO A 89 -0.84 -6.01 13.42
C PRO A 89 0.14 -6.22 14.59
N LEU A 90 0.86 -5.19 15.01
CA LEU A 90 1.91 -5.29 16.02
C LEU A 90 1.55 -4.49 17.28
N GLU A 91 1.75 -5.11 18.43
CA GLU A 91 1.67 -4.45 19.75
C GLU A 91 3.03 -3.86 20.19
N THR A 92 4.08 -4.09 19.42
CA THR A 92 5.45 -3.63 19.67
C THR A 92 5.99 -2.80 18.52
N CYS A 93 6.98 -1.96 18.81
CA CYS A 93 7.68 -1.14 17.85
C CYS A 93 8.42 -2.02 16.86
N VAL A 94 8.18 -1.79 15.57
CA VAL A 94 8.83 -2.57 14.50
C VAL A 94 10.36 -2.35 14.42
N ILE A 95 10.90 -1.35 15.12
CA ILE A 95 12.34 -1.05 15.16
C ILE A 95 12.98 -1.59 16.43
N SER A 96 12.49 -1.17 17.62
CA SER A 96 13.11 -1.50 18.90
C SER A 96 12.54 -2.77 19.55
N GLY A 97 11.35 -3.22 19.15
CA GLY A 97 10.63 -4.30 19.84
C GLY A 97 9.93 -3.87 21.14
N GLU A 98 10.08 -2.61 21.57
CA GLU A 98 9.41 -2.10 22.77
C GLU A 98 7.89 -2.02 22.60
N LYS A 99 7.14 -2.14 23.70
CA LYS A 99 5.67 -2.08 23.67
C LYS A 99 5.18 -0.74 23.14
N LEU A 100 4.17 -0.78 22.27
CA LEU A 100 3.48 0.41 21.79
C LEU A 100 2.40 0.84 22.79
N ASP A 101 2.29 2.15 22.96
CA ASP A 101 1.41 2.81 23.92
C ASP A 101 0.83 4.11 23.33
N ASN A 102 0.31 4.98 24.19
CA ASN A 102 -0.24 6.29 23.83
C ASN A 102 0.83 7.32 23.43
N LYS A 103 2.10 7.14 23.81
CA LYS A 103 3.22 8.04 23.45
C LYS A 103 3.84 7.68 22.10
N SER A 104 3.60 6.46 21.65
CA SER A 104 4.06 5.91 20.38
C SER A 104 3.62 6.74 19.17
N LYS A 105 4.50 6.82 18.17
CA LYS A 105 4.29 7.59 16.95
C LYS A 105 3.69 6.75 15.84
N SER A 106 2.80 7.36 15.08
CA SER A 106 2.25 6.82 13.84
C SER A 106 2.92 7.57 12.69
N VAL A 107 3.64 6.83 11.85
CA VAL A 107 4.36 7.37 10.69
C VAL A 107 3.75 6.71 9.46
N VAL A 108 3.44 7.50 8.43
CA VAL A 108 3.05 6.95 7.15
C VAL A 108 4.26 7.01 6.23
N VAL A 109 4.69 5.85 5.72
CA VAL A 109 5.78 5.76 4.75
C VAL A 109 5.18 5.23 3.47
N ASN A 110 5.34 5.97 2.37
CA ASN A 110 4.53 5.84 1.15
C ASN A 110 3.04 5.86 1.52
N ASN A 111 2.33 4.74 1.50
CA ASN A 111 0.93 4.68 1.91
C ASN A 111 0.65 3.66 3.03
N ARG A 112 1.69 3.31 3.78
CA ARG A 112 1.65 2.31 4.85
C ARG A 112 1.80 2.98 6.21
N LEU A 113 0.87 2.71 7.12
CA LEU A 113 1.01 3.08 8.51
C LEU A 113 2.06 2.18 9.17
N VAL A 114 3.05 2.78 9.82
CA VAL A 114 4.04 2.14 10.67
C VAL A 114 4.00 2.79 12.05
N ARG A 115 3.87 1.99 13.11
CA ARG A 115 3.91 2.47 14.49
C ARG A 115 5.27 2.19 15.13
N VAL A 116 5.78 3.18 15.84
CA VAL A 116 7.08 3.14 16.51
C VAL A 116 7.00 3.76 17.90
N CYS A 117 7.88 3.36 18.82
CA CYS A 117 7.85 3.80 20.22
C CYS A 117 8.16 5.30 20.39
N CYS A 118 9.03 5.88 19.54
CA CYS A 118 9.54 7.23 19.76
C CYS A 118 9.85 8.00 18.47
N GLY A 119 10.14 9.30 18.61
CA GLY A 119 10.48 10.19 17.49
C GLY A 119 11.77 9.81 16.75
N ASN A 120 12.75 9.21 17.44
CA ASN A 120 13.98 8.75 16.81
C ASN A 120 13.73 7.56 15.88
N CYS A 121 12.90 6.62 16.31
CA CYS A 121 12.45 5.52 15.46
C CYS A 121 11.64 6.03 14.26
N ALA A 122 10.80 7.06 14.44
CA ALA A 122 10.07 7.69 13.33
C ALA A 122 11.02 8.31 12.29
N LYS A 123 12.05 9.03 12.75
CA LYS A 123 13.07 9.64 11.87
C LYS A 123 13.88 8.60 11.07
N LYS A 124 14.04 7.37 11.56
CA LYS A 124 14.77 6.31 10.85
C LYS A 124 14.03 5.76 9.62
N ILE A 125 12.71 5.95 9.55
CA ILE A 125 11.87 5.33 8.49
C ILE A 125 11.09 6.34 7.65
N LYS A 126 11.02 7.61 8.06
CA LYS A 126 10.18 8.63 7.42
C LYS A 126 10.44 8.81 5.92
N ASP A 127 11.69 8.65 5.49
CA ASP A 127 12.09 8.91 4.10
C ASP A 127 11.98 7.65 3.23
N LYS A 128 12.22 6.47 3.82
CA LYS A 128 12.10 5.17 3.14
C LYS A 128 11.87 4.06 4.15
N LEU A 129 10.94 3.15 3.85
CA LEU A 129 10.69 1.99 4.68
C LEU A 129 11.75 0.91 4.38
N PRO A 130 12.59 0.51 5.34
CA PRO A 130 13.60 -0.52 5.09
C PRO A 130 12.94 -1.86 4.73
N PRO A 131 13.46 -2.62 3.74
CA PRO A 131 12.86 -3.87 3.29
C PRO A 131 12.62 -4.88 4.40
N LYS A 132 13.55 -4.98 5.36
CA LYS A 132 13.41 -5.87 6.53
C LYS A 132 12.21 -5.48 7.40
N ILE A 133 12.01 -4.19 7.64
CA ILE A 133 10.87 -3.67 8.41
C ILE A 133 9.57 -3.88 7.65
N ALA A 134 9.57 -3.63 6.32
CA ALA A 134 8.42 -3.89 5.47
C ALA A 134 8.01 -5.38 5.51
N ALA A 135 8.97 -6.30 5.39
CA ALA A 135 8.74 -7.74 5.45
C ALA A 135 8.22 -8.20 6.82
N GLN A 136 8.78 -7.68 7.92
CA GLN A 136 8.28 -7.96 9.27
C GLN A 136 6.84 -7.49 9.46
N LEU A 137 6.52 -6.29 8.96
CA LEU A 137 5.16 -5.78 8.99
C LEU A 137 4.22 -6.64 8.13
N ASP A 138 4.66 -7.05 6.94
CA ASP A 138 3.89 -7.88 6.02
C ASP A 138 3.56 -9.26 6.61
N GLU A 139 4.55 -9.91 7.21
CA GLU A 139 4.37 -11.18 7.90
C GLU A 139 3.37 -11.06 9.05
N ALA A 140 3.46 -10.00 9.85
CA ALA A 140 2.54 -9.72 10.94
C ALA A 140 1.11 -9.48 10.42
N ILE A 141 0.93 -8.73 9.33
CA ILE A 141 -0.37 -8.54 8.66
C ILE A 141 -0.94 -9.88 8.24
N VAL A 142 -0.16 -10.69 7.52
CA VAL A 142 -0.61 -11.99 7.02
C VAL A 142 -1.01 -12.90 8.18
N LYS A 143 -0.17 -13.01 9.21
CA LYS A 143 -0.41 -13.88 10.38
C LYS A 143 -1.66 -13.48 11.17
N THR A 144 -1.89 -12.17 11.35
CA THR A 144 -3.02 -11.66 12.14
C THR A 144 -4.32 -11.69 11.34
N GLN A 145 -4.29 -11.25 10.09
CA GLN A 145 -5.49 -11.09 9.27
C GLN A 145 -5.93 -12.40 8.61
N THR A 146 -5.03 -13.36 8.35
CA THR A 146 -5.42 -14.69 7.82
C THR A 146 -6.39 -15.41 8.74
N LYS A 147 -6.19 -15.30 10.05
CA LYS A 147 -7.05 -15.95 11.07
C LYS A 147 -8.46 -15.37 11.13
N LYS A 148 -8.63 -14.12 10.69
CA LYS A 148 -9.89 -13.37 10.74
C LYS A 148 -10.33 -12.93 9.34
N TYR A 149 -9.86 -13.64 8.32
CA TYR A 149 -10.08 -13.22 6.94
C TYR A 149 -11.55 -13.45 6.58
N PRO A 150 -12.28 -12.42 6.11
CA PRO A 150 -13.74 -12.49 6.05
C PRO A 150 -14.31 -13.13 4.79
N LEU A 151 -13.47 -13.58 3.85
CA LEU A 151 -13.89 -14.08 2.55
C LEU A 151 -13.33 -15.47 2.29
N GLU A 152 -14.18 -16.40 1.88
CA GLU A 152 -13.78 -17.72 1.38
C GLU A 152 -13.52 -17.71 -0.14
N THR A 153 -13.83 -16.61 -0.82
CA THR A 153 -13.68 -16.44 -2.27
C THR A 153 -12.67 -15.36 -2.63
N CYS A 154 -12.11 -15.48 -3.84
CA CYS A 154 -11.22 -14.51 -4.44
C CYS A 154 -11.95 -13.19 -4.66
N VAL A 155 -11.41 -12.08 -4.14
CA VAL A 155 -12.01 -10.74 -4.27
C VAL A 155 -12.16 -10.24 -5.71
N ILE A 156 -11.48 -10.87 -6.67
CA ILE A 156 -11.51 -10.47 -8.08
C ILE A 156 -12.41 -11.37 -8.92
N SER A 157 -12.25 -12.70 -8.81
CA SER A 157 -12.98 -13.64 -9.65
C SER A 157 -14.27 -14.14 -9.00
N GLY A 158 -14.41 -14.05 -7.67
CA GLY A 158 -15.52 -14.67 -6.94
C GLY A 158 -15.38 -16.18 -6.73
N GLU A 159 -14.39 -16.81 -7.37
CA GLU A 159 -14.08 -18.24 -7.21
C GLU A 159 -13.59 -18.58 -5.80
N PRO A 160 -13.80 -19.80 -5.30
CA PRO A 160 -13.28 -20.25 -4.01
C PRO A 160 -11.76 -20.06 -3.89
N LEU A 161 -11.29 -19.54 -2.77
CA LEU A 161 -9.86 -19.47 -2.49
C LEU A 161 -9.30 -20.90 -2.39
N GLY A 162 -8.25 -21.20 -3.16
CA GLY A 162 -7.70 -22.55 -3.26
C GLY A 162 -8.04 -23.27 -4.56
N SER A 163 -9.08 -22.86 -5.29
CA SER A 163 -9.51 -23.53 -6.54
C SER A 163 -8.47 -23.46 -7.66
N MET A 164 -7.59 -22.45 -7.63
CA MET A 164 -6.47 -22.28 -8.57
C MET A 164 -5.11 -22.51 -7.88
N GLY A 165 -5.08 -23.37 -6.87
CA GLY A 165 -3.94 -23.58 -5.98
C GLY A 165 -3.92 -22.59 -4.82
N PRO A 166 -2.83 -22.57 -4.01
CA PRO A 166 -2.77 -21.76 -2.80
C PRO A 166 -3.00 -20.27 -3.08
N ALA A 167 -3.95 -19.69 -2.36
CA ALA A 167 -4.29 -18.28 -2.46
C ALA A 167 -3.05 -17.39 -2.30
N LYS A 168 -2.97 -16.33 -3.11
CA LYS A 168 -1.90 -15.34 -3.04
C LYS A 168 -2.33 -14.23 -2.09
N ASN A 169 -1.45 -13.93 -1.14
CA ASN A 169 -1.61 -12.80 -0.24
C ASN A 169 -1.08 -11.54 -0.92
N VAL A 170 -1.94 -10.53 -1.02
CA VAL A 170 -1.60 -9.20 -1.51
C VAL A 170 -1.86 -8.23 -0.38
N ILE A 171 -0.86 -7.47 0.01
CA ILE A 171 -1.02 -6.46 1.05
C ILE A 171 -1.25 -5.13 0.33
N VAL A 172 -2.22 -4.35 0.82
CA VAL A 172 -2.48 -2.99 0.33
C VAL A 172 -2.60 -2.07 1.55
N GLY A 173 -1.65 -1.16 1.71
CA GLY A 173 -1.45 -0.46 2.98
C GLY A 173 -1.17 -1.46 4.11
N ASN A 174 -2.12 -1.57 5.04
CA ASN A 174 -2.11 -2.59 6.11
C ASN A 174 -3.32 -3.53 6.04
N THR A 175 -3.85 -3.79 4.84
CA THR A 175 -4.96 -4.73 4.63
C THR A 175 -4.50 -5.92 3.80
N LEU A 176 -4.76 -7.13 4.29
CA LEU A 176 -4.58 -8.37 3.56
C LEU A 176 -5.73 -8.54 2.57
N VAL A 177 -5.39 -8.81 1.32
CA VAL A 177 -6.30 -9.15 0.22
C VAL A 177 -5.84 -10.49 -0.37
N LYS A 178 -6.71 -11.50 -0.34
CA LYS A 178 -6.41 -12.82 -0.93
C LYS A 178 -6.98 -12.92 -2.33
N VAL A 179 -6.15 -13.41 -3.25
CA VAL A 179 -6.52 -13.61 -4.66
C VAL A 179 -6.11 -14.98 -5.17
N CYS A 180 -6.75 -15.46 -6.23
CA CYS A 180 -6.50 -16.81 -6.77
C CYS A 180 -5.25 -16.91 -7.64
N CYS A 181 -4.78 -15.85 -8.30
CA CYS A 181 -3.68 -15.93 -9.27
C CYS A 181 -2.79 -14.68 -9.33
N LYS A 182 -1.61 -14.80 -9.96
CA LYS A 182 -0.65 -13.68 -10.16
C LYS A 182 -1.28 -12.52 -10.96
N GLY A 183 -2.13 -12.82 -11.95
CA GLY A 183 -2.84 -11.78 -12.72
C GLY A 183 -3.78 -10.94 -11.86
N CYS A 184 -4.38 -11.53 -10.84
CA CYS A 184 -5.23 -10.82 -9.89
C CYS A 184 -4.44 -9.84 -9.01
N VAL A 185 -3.16 -10.11 -8.71
CA VAL A 185 -2.31 -9.19 -7.92
C VAL A 185 -2.20 -7.82 -8.60
N LYS A 186 -1.99 -7.80 -9.93
CA LYS A 186 -1.93 -6.55 -10.71
C LYS A 186 -3.24 -5.77 -10.65
N LYS A 187 -4.39 -6.46 -10.75
CA LYS A 187 -5.71 -5.83 -10.65
C LYS A 187 -5.91 -5.16 -9.28
N VAL A 188 -5.43 -5.79 -8.20
CA VAL A 188 -5.46 -5.18 -6.86
C VAL A 188 -4.69 -3.86 -6.83
N ALA A 189 -3.48 -3.82 -7.39
CA ALA A 189 -2.67 -2.60 -7.43
C ALA A 189 -3.28 -1.47 -8.26
N LEU A 190 -4.08 -1.78 -9.29
CA LEU A 190 -4.80 -0.79 -10.11
C LEU A 190 -6.02 -0.19 -9.40
N ASN A 191 -6.66 -0.93 -8.50
CA ASN A 191 -7.86 -0.49 -7.77
C ASN A 191 -7.79 -0.81 -6.27
N PRO A 192 -6.73 -0.37 -5.56
CA PRO A 192 -6.41 -0.77 -4.20
C PRO A 192 -7.57 -0.52 -3.22
N ALA A 193 -8.12 0.69 -3.24
CA ALA A 193 -9.16 1.11 -2.32
C ALA A 193 -10.46 0.29 -2.49
N LYS A 194 -10.84 -0.05 -3.73
CA LYS A 194 -12.00 -0.91 -4.02
C LYS A 194 -11.86 -2.28 -3.35
N TYR A 195 -10.70 -2.93 -3.51
CA TYR A 195 -10.50 -4.27 -2.95
C TYR A 195 -10.30 -4.25 -1.44
N ILE A 196 -9.72 -3.19 -0.87
CA ILE A 196 -9.74 -2.96 0.59
C ILE A 196 -11.19 -2.91 1.08
N GLN A 197 -12.07 -2.18 0.40
CA GLN A 197 -13.47 -2.06 0.79
C GLN A 197 -14.21 -3.39 0.69
N MET A 198 -13.99 -4.16 -0.38
CA MET A 198 -14.59 -5.50 -0.53
C MET A 198 -14.19 -6.45 0.61
N VAL A 199 -12.95 -6.37 1.10
CA VAL A 199 -12.51 -7.15 2.27
C VAL A 199 -13.08 -6.60 3.58
N LYS A 200 -13.17 -5.27 3.75
CA LYS A 200 -13.66 -4.64 4.99
C LYS A 200 -15.16 -4.79 5.18
N THR A 201 -15.93 -4.69 4.10
CA THR A 201 -17.38 -4.85 4.07
C THR A 201 -17.71 -5.94 3.06
N PRO A 202 -17.46 -7.22 3.39
CA PRO A 202 -17.90 -8.31 2.54
C PRO A 202 -19.41 -8.15 2.35
N ALA A 203 -19.87 -8.10 1.10
CA ALA A 203 -21.29 -8.21 0.85
C ALA A 203 -21.75 -9.48 1.54
N LYS A 204 -22.78 -9.41 2.39
CA LYS A 204 -23.42 -10.61 2.93
C LYS A 204 -23.97 -11.36 1.72
N THR A 205 -23.20 -12.28 1.16
CA THR A 205 -23.71 -13.21 0.17
C THR A 205 -24.88 -13.88 0.86
N LYS A 206 -26.10 -13.65 0.34
CA LYS A 206 -27.27 -14.43 0.74
C LYS A 206 -26.85 -15.89 0.51
N LEU A 207 -26.51 -16.59 1.59
CA LEU A 207 -26.51 -18.04 1.63
C LEU A 207 -27.94 -18.40 1.20
N LYS A 208 -28.11 -18.74 -0.09
CA LYS A 208 -29.25 -19.54 -0.50
C LYS A 208 -29.09 -20.85 0.26
N LYS A 209 -29.79 -20.94 1.39
CA LYS A 209 -30.11 -22.20 2.04
C LYS A 209 -30.81 -23.12 1.04
#